data_AF-A0A317Z3Y6-F1
#
_entry.id   AF-A0A317Z3Y6-F1
#
_cell.length_a   1.000
_cell.length_b   1.000
_cell.length_c   1.000
_cell.angle_alpha   90.00
_cell.angle_beta   90.00
_cell.angle_gamma   90.00
#
_symmetry.space_group_name_H-M   'P 1'
#
loop_
_entity.id
_entity.type
_entity.pdbx_description
1 polymer ?
#
loop_
_entity_poly.entity_id
_entity_poly.type
_entity_poly.pdbx_seq_one_letter_code
_entity_poly.pdbx_strand_id
1 'polypeptide(L)'
;GFHEDDLVNILLVCVFVAIISARLYFVLFQLDYYIQNPIEIPMIWHGGIAIHGGLIGAFAMGTYYCYRKNWHPFQLGDVVAPSIILAQGIGRWGNFMNHEAHGGPVSRSFFVTTLKMNGSL
;
A
#
# COMPACT_ATOMS: atom_id res chain seq x y z
N GLY A 1 0.96 -22.69 16.98
CA GLY A 1 0.35 -21.65 16.13
C GLY A 1 0.41 -20.33 16.86
N PHE A 2 0.19 -19.20 16.18
CA PHE A 2 0.14 -17.89 16.82
C PHE A 2 -1.10 -17.76 17.71
N HIS A 3 -0.98 -17.05 18.83
CA HIS A 3 -2.14 -16.65 19.64
C HIS A 3 -2.86 -15.49 18.93
N GLU A 4 -4.20 -15.47 19.01
CA GLU A 4 -5.03 -14.48 18.33
C GLU A 4 -4.69 -13.05 18.77
N ASP A 5 -4.59 -12.81 20.08
CA ASP A 5 -4.21 -11.51 20.64
C ASP A 5 -2.87 -11.01 20.10
N ASP A 6 -1.94 -11.93 19.92
CA ASP A 6 -0.60 -11.67 19.43
C ASP A 6 -0.60 -11.28 17.94
N LEU A 7 -1.49 -11.88 17.13
CA LEU A 7 -1.73 -11.49 15.74
C LEU A 7 -2.42 -10.12 15.61
N VAL A 8 -3.38 -9.83 16.48
CA VAL A 8 -4.04 -8.52 16.52
C VAL A 8 -3.04 -7.44 16.94
N ASN A 9 -2.21 -7.72 17.94
CA ASN A 9 -1.18 -6.79 18.41
C ASN A 9 -0.17 -6.44 17.31
N ILE A 10 0.39 -7.44 16.63
CA ILE A 10 1.34 -7.17 15.54
C ILE A 10 0.68 -6.43 14.38
N LEU A 11 -0.58 -6.76 14.04
CA LEU A 11 -1.34 -6.06 13.00
C LEU A 11 -1.48 -4.56 13.32
N LEU A 12 -1.95 -4.23 14.53
CA LEU A 12 -2.15 -2.85 14.95
C LEU A 12 -0.84 -2.05 14.95
N VAL A 13 0.24 -2.64 15.47
CA VAL A 13 1.55 -1.99 15.49
C VAL A 13 2.10 -1.81 14.08
N CYS A 14 1.96 -2.81 13.19
CA CYS A 14 2.42 -2.71 11.81
C CYS A 14 1.64 -1.65 11.03
N VAL A 15 0.32 -1.54 11.22
CA VAL A 15 -0.49 -0.48 10.58
C VAL A 15 -0.04 0.90 11.02
N PHE A 16 0.19 1.10 12.32
CA PHE A 16 0.65 2.38 12.85
C PHE A 16 2.03 2.77 12.28
N VAL A 17 3.00 1.84 12.29
CA VAL A 17 4.32 2.07 11.70
C VAL A 17 4.21 2.31 10.19
N ALA A 18 3.37 1.56 9.48
CA ALA A 18 3.18 1.73 8.04
C ALA A 18 2.70 3.14 7.68
N ILE A 19 1.73 3.70 8.42
CA ILE A 19 1.23 5.05 8.16
C ILE A 19 2.34 6.09 8.37
N ILE A 20 3.09 5.98 9.46
CA ILE A 20 4.21 6.88 9.75
C ILE A 20 5.29 6.78 8.68
N SER A 21 5.73 5.56 8.35
CA SER A 21 6.77 5.35 7.34
C SER A 21 6.32 5.76 5.94
N ALA A 22 5.05 5.56 5.58
CA ALA A 22 4.50 6.01 4.31
C ALA A 22 4.52 7.54 4.19
N ARG A 23 4.22 8.25 5.29
CA ARG A 23 4.29 9.70 5.33
C ARG A 23 5.73 10.20 5.28
N LEU A 24 6.62 9.63 6.10
CA LEU A 24 8.04 10.01 6.10
C LEU A 24 8.69 9.77 4.74
N TYR A 25 8.40 8.65 4.09
CA TYR A 25 8.91 8.37 2.75
C TYR A 25 8.43 9.40 1.73
N PHE A 26 7.14 9.79 1.77
CA PHE A 26 6.63 10.84 0.90
C PHE A 26 7.32 12.18 1.13
N VAL A 27 7.51 12.55 2.40
CA VAL A 27 8.21 13.78 2.79
C VAL A 27 9.66 13.79 2.31
N LEU A 28 10.37 12.66 2.42
CA LEU A 28 11.73 12.51 1.90
C LEU A 28 11.76 12.62 0.37
N PHE A 29 10.74 12.12 -0.32
CA PHE A 29 10.63 12.23 -1.78
C PHE A 29 10.31 13.66 -2.24
N GLN A 30 9.61 14.45 -1.41
CA GLN A 30 9.24 15.85 -1.67
C GLN A 30 10.00 16.81 -0.73
N LEU A 31 11.27 16.50 -0.45
CA LEU A 31 12.05 17.15 0.61
C LEU A 31 12.12 18.67 0.44
N ASP A 32 12.32 19.15 -0.79
CA ASP A 32 12.43 20.58 -1.12
C ASP A 32 11.19 21.39 -0.70
N TYR A 33 10.01 20.77 -0.81
CA TYR A 33 8.74 21.38 -0.41
C TYR A 33 8.59 21.42 1.12
N TYR A 34 8.90 20.31 1.81
CA TYR A 34 8.68 20.18 3.25
C TYR A 34 9.73 20.90 4.11
N ILE A 35 10.92 21.16 3.59
CA ILE A 35 11.89 22.04 4.26
C ILE A 35 11.31 23.46 4.39
N GLN A 36 10.54 23.92 3.39
CA GLN A 36 9.90 25.23 3.40
C GLN A 36 8.60 25.22 4.22
N ASN A 37 7.92 24.07 4.31
CA ASN A 37 6.63 23.91 4.99
C ASN A 37 6.66 22.78 6.04
N PRO A 38 7.50 22.87 7.08
CA PRO A 38 7.68 21.77 8.04
C PRO A 38 6.42 21.44 8.85
N ILE A 39 5.51 22.41 9.01
CA ILE A 39 4.24 22.21 9.72
C ILE A 39 3.29 21.28 8.97
N GLU A 40 3.48 21.10 7.67
CA GLU A 40 2.65 20.22 6.83
C GLU A 40 3.07 18.75 6.92
N ILE A 41 4.23 18.44 7.48
CA ILE A 41 4.74 17.06 7.63
C ILE A 41 3.72 16.12 8.30
N PRO A 42 3.07 16.45 9.43
CA PRO A 42 2.07 15.57 10.05
C PRO A 42 0.69 15.62 9.36
N MET A 43 0.45 16.55 8.43
CA MET A 43 -0.88 16.81 7.87
C MET A 43 -1.27 15.81 6.77
N ILE A 44 -1.49 14.55 7.14
CA ILE A 44 -1.81 13.45 6.23
C ILE A 44 -3.14 13.65 5.45
N TRP A 45 -4.03 14.51 5.95
CA TRP A 45 -5.30 14.84 5.27
C TRP A 45 -5.13 15.73 4.03
N HIS A 46 -3.96 16.36 3.83
CA HIS A 46 -3.61 17.01 2.57
C HIS A 46 -3.13 16.02 1.49
N GLY A 47 -3.24 14.71 1.75
CA GLY A 47 -2.70 13.66 0.90
C GLY A 47 -1.21 13.42 1.15
N GLY A 48 -0.51 12.84 0.17
CA GLY A 48 0.93 12.59 0.26
C GLY A 48 1.29 11.40 1.15
N ILE A 49 0.76 10.24 0.79
CA ILE A 49 1.12 8.95 1.37
C ILE A 49 1.76 8.10 0.28
N ALA A 50 2.98 7.63 0.51
CA ALA A 50 3.68 6.76 -0.44
C ALA A 50 3.61 5.30 0.00
N ILE A 51 2.99 4.44 -0.80
CA ILE A 51 2.83 3.01 -0.49
C ILE A 51 4.17 2.31 -0.23
N HIS A 52 5.25 2.72 -0.91
CA HIS A 52 6.60 2.21 -0.71
C HIS A 52 7.07 2.36 0.75
N GLY A 53 6.86 3.54 1.35
CA GLY A 53 7.22 3.77 2.75
C GLY A 53 6.40 2.92 3.71
N GLY A 54 5.11 2.73 3.41
CA GLY A 54 4.23 1.87 4.22
C GLY A 54 4.67 0.41 4.21
N LEU A 55 5.02 -0.12 3.02
CA LEU A 55 5.52 -1.48 2.86
C LEU A 55 6.84 -1.70 3.58
N ILE A 56 7.79 -0.77 3.42
CA ILE A 56 9.10 -0.84 4.09
C ILE A 56 8.92 -0.82 5.62
N GLY A 57 8.11 0.10 6.14
CA GLY A 57 7.84 0.23 7.58
C GLY A 57 7.16 -1.00 8.17
N ALA A 58 6.10 -1.50 7.52
CA ALA A 58 5.38 -2.69 7.96
C ALA A 58 6.27 -3.94 7.94
N PHE A 59 7.07 -4.12 6.87
CA PHE A 59 7.97 -5.26 6.73
C PHE A 59 9.08 -5.25 7.80
N ALA A 60 9.71 -4.09 8.03
CA ALA A 60 10.73 -3.93 9.06
C ALA A 60 10.16 -4.20 10.46
N MET A 61 8.98 -3.62 10.77
CA MET A 61 8.34 -3.81 12.06
C MET A 61 7.86 -5.26 12.28
N GLY A 62 7.25 -5.89 11.28
CA GLY A 62 6.80 -7.27 11.36
C GLY A 62 7.96 -8.25 11.57
N THR A 63 9.08 -8.03 10.87
CA THR A 63 10.31 -8.82 11.05
C THR A 63 10.90 -8.60 12.44
N TYR A 64 10.96 -7.36 12.91
CA TYR A 64 11.42 -7.04 14.26
C TYR A 64 10.53 -7.66 15.36
N TYR A 65 9.22 -7.64 15.16
CA TYR A 65 8.26 -8.25 16.09
C TYR A 65 8.44 -9.77 16.14
N CYS A 66 8.62 -10.42 14.99
CA CYS A 66 8.95 -11.85 14.92
C CYS A 66 10.21 -12.17 15.70
N TYR A 67 11.28 -11.37 15.52
CA TYR A 67 12.51 -11.52 16.27
C TYR A 67 12.29 -11.41 17.79
N ARG A 68 11.52 -10.40 18.25
CA ARG A 68 11.19 -10.23 19.68
C ARG A 68 10.40 -11.40 20.29
N LYS A 69 9.58 -12.07 19.49
CA LYS A 69 8.72 -13.19 19.91
C LYS A 69 9.32 -14.56 19.61
N ASN A 70 10.54 -14.62 19.07
CA ASN A 70 11.18 -15.85 18.59
C ASN A 70 10.34 -16.61 17.55
N TRP A 71 9.65 -15.89 16.68
CA TRP A 71 8.87 -16.46 15.58
C TRP A 71 9.66 -16.47 14.28
N HIS A 72 9.38 -17.45 13.42
CA HIS A 72 9.95 -17.50 12.08
C HIS A 72 9.21 -16.53 11.15
N PRO A 73 9.89 -15.53 10.52
CA PRO A 73 9.22 -14.50 9.73
C PRO A 73 8.37 -15.03 8.57
N PHE A 74 8.80 -16.13 7.93
CA PHE A 74 8.02 -16.72 6.84
C PHE A 74 6.71 -17.35 7.31
N GLN A 75 6.62 -17.84 8.56
CA GLN A 75 5.35 -18.37 9.09
C GLN A 75 4.32 -17.25 9.27
N LEU A 76 4.78 -16.05 9.69
CA LEU A 76 3.92 -14.87 9.70
C LEU A 76 3.55 -14.47 8.26
N GLY A 77 4.52 -14.54 7.34
CA GLY A 77 4.30 -14.29 5.92
C GLY A 77 3.16 -15.13 5.33
N ASP A 78 3.15 -16.44 5.60
CA ASP A 78 2.09 -17.35 5.14
C ASP A 78 0.70 -16.97 5.66
N VAL A 79 0.62 -16.46 6.90
CA VAL A 79 -0.63 -15.97 7.50
C VAL A 79 -1.11 -14.67 6.84
N VAL A 80 -0.18 -13.77 6.50
CA VAL A 80 -0.50 -12.42 6.01
C VAL A 80 -0.66 -12.36 4.49
N ALA A 81 -0.07 -13.28 3.73
CA ALA A 81 -0.08 -13.29 2.26
C ALA A 81 -1.49 -13.21 1.64
N PRO A 82 -2.51 -13.96 2.11
CA PRO A 82 -3.87 -13.83 1.58
C PRO A 82 -4.46 -12.42 1.78
N SER A 83 -4.20 -11.80 2.93
CA SER A 83 -4.65 -10.45 3.26
C SER A 83 -4.00 -9.39 2.36
N ILE A 84 -2.73 -9.58 1.97
CA ILE A 84 -2.04 -8.69 1.03
C ILE A 84 -2.71 -8.71 -0.34
N ILE A 85 -3.03 -9.90 -0.87
CA ILE A 85 -3.70 -10.05 -2.16
C ILE A 85 -5.07 -9.37 -2.12
N LEU A 86 -5.83 -9.56 -1.03
CA LEU A 86 -7.11 -8.89 -0.83
C LEU A 86 -6.97 -7.36 -0.82
N ALA A 87 -5.99 -6.84 -0.07
CA ALA A 87 -5.70 -5.40 -0.02
C ALA A 87 -5.34 -4.82 -1.40
N GLN A 88 -4.57 -5.55 -2.21
CA GLN A 88 -4.27 -5.15 -3.60
C GLN A 88 -5.52 -5.11 -4.47
N GLY A 89 -6.42 -6.10 -4.33
CA GLY A 89 -7.71 -6.10 -5.01
C GLY A 89 -8.57 -4.89 -4.64
N ILE A 90 -8.67 -4.58 -3.35
CA ILE A 90 -9.38 -3.39 -2.85
C ILE A 90 -8.75 -2.10 -3.40
N GLY A 91 -7.43 -2.01 -3.46
CA GLY A 91 -6.75 -0.87 -4.05
C GLY A 91 -7.08 -0.67 -5.54
N ARG A 92 -7.20 -1.77 -6.31
CA ARG A 92 -7.64 -1.70 -7.72
C ARG A 92 -9.09 -1.27 -7.86
N TRP A 93 -9.95 -1.71 -6.95
CA TRP A 93 -11.32 -1.22 -6.89
C TRP A 93 -11.39 0.27 -6.60
N GLY A 94 -10.57 0.77 -5.66
CA GLY A 94 -10.45 2.21 -5.39
C GLY A 94 -10.05 3.01 -6.61
N ASN A 95 -9.04 2.55 -7.34
CA ASN A 95 -8.60 3.19 -8.59
C ASN A 95 -9.75 3.28 -9.62
N PHE A 96 -10.52 2.19 -9.77
CA PHE A 96 -11.68 2.16 -10.67
C PHE A 96 -12.74 3.19 -10.27
N MET A 97 -13.09 3.29 -8.99
CA MET A 97 -14.06 4.27 -8.49
C MET A 97 -13.55 5.71 -8.65
N ASN A 98 -12.24 5.94 -8.47
CA ASN A 98 -11.59 7.24 -8.61
C ASN A 98 -11.29 7.64 -10.06
N HIS A 99 -11.56 6.76 -11.04
CA HIS A 99 -11.23 6.96 -12.45
C HIS A 99 -9.72 7.19 -12.71
N GLU A 100 -8.86 6.68 -11.82
CA GLU A 100 -7.41 6.81 -11.90
C GLU A 100 -6.74 5.49 -12.32
N ALA A 101 -5.46 5.57 -12.69
CA ALA A 101 -4.64 4.41 -13.07
C ALA A 101 -5.27 3.52 -14.18
N HIS A 102 -6.03 4.13 -15.09
CA HIS A 102 -6.46 3.45 -16.32
C HIS A 102 -5.27 3.23 -17.25
N GLY A 103 -5.35 2.17 -18.07
CA GLY A 103 -4.33 1.90 -19.07
C GLY A 103 -4.21 3.03 -20.10
N GLY A 104 -3.12 3.01 -20.87
CA GLY A 104 -2.92 3.96 -21.96
C GLY A 104 -3.95 3.80 -23.09
N PRO A 105 -4.02 4.75 -24.03
CA PRO A 105 -4.90 4.67 -25.18
C PRO A 105 -4.60 3.40 -26.00
N VAL A 106 -5.67 2.70 -26.40
CA VAL A 106 -5.57 1.47 -27.21
C VAL A 106 -6.02 1.73 -28.65
N SER A 107 -5.47 0.96 -29.59
CA SER A 107 -5.77 1.12 -31.01
C SER A 107 -7.19 0.71 -31.36
N ARG A 108 -7.72 1.24 -32.47
CA ARG A 108 -9.03 0.83 -33.01
C ARG A 108 -9.11 -0.68 -33.28
N SER A 109 -8.01 -1.30 -33.71
CA SER A 109 -7.96 -2.74 -33.94
C SER A 109 -8.16 -3.55 -32.66
N PHE A 110 -7.71 -3.04 -31.50
CA PHE A 110 -7.95 -3.69 -30.20
C PHE A 110 -9.43 -3.68 -29.81
N PHE A 111 -10.13 -2.56 -30.02
CA PHE A 111 -11.57 -2.46 -29.75
C PHE A 111 -12.39 -3.45 -30.58
N VAL A 112 -12.08 -3.55 -31.87
CA VAL A 112 -12.82 -4.41 -32.81
C VAL A 112 -12.48 -5.89 -32.59
N THR A 113 -11.20 -6.22 -32.40
CA THR A 113 -10.73 -7.61 -32.38
C THR A 113 -10.87 -8.24 -30.99
N THR A 114 -10.49 -7.51 -29.94
CA THR A 114 -10.43 -8.05 -28.57
C THR A 114 -11.74 -7.80 -27.83
N LEU A 115 -12.24 -6.55 -27.86
CA LEU A 115 -13.46 -6.18 -27.14
C LEU A 115 -14.75 -6.45 -27.93
N LYS A 116 -14.63 -6.89 -29.20
CA LYS A 116 -15.76 -7.11 -30.12
C LYS A 116 -16.74 -5.94 -30.19
N MET A 117 -16.23 -4.72 -29.97
CA MET A 117 -17.02 -3.50 -30.03
C MET A 117 -17.10 -3.03 -31.47
N ASN A 118 -18.18 -3.40 -32.15
CA ASN A 118 -18.47 -3.04 -33.54
C ASN A 118 -19.34 -1.77 -33.57
N GLY A 119 -18.79 -0.66 -33.06
CA GLY A 119 -19.42 0.66 -33.10
C GLY A 119 -18.59 1.61 -33.94
N SER A 120 -19.21 2.27 -34.92
CA SER A 120 -18.62 3.43 -35.61
C SER A 120 -18.62 4.63 -34.65
N LEU A 121 -17.50 4.87 -33.98
CA LEU A 121 -17.15 6.22 -33.52
C LEU A 121 -16.74 7.07 -34.70
#